data_AF-A0A8T4VB85-F1
#
_entry.id   AF-A0A8T4VB85-F1
#
_cell.length_a   1.000
_cell.length_b   1.000
_cell.length_c   1.000
_cell.angle_alpha   90.00
_cell.angle_beta   90.00
_cell.angle_gamma   90.00
#
_symmetry.space_group_name_H-M   'P 1'
#
loop_
_entity.id
_entity.type
_entity.pdbx_description
1 polymer ?
#
loop_
_entity_poly.entity_id
_entity_poly.type
_entity_poly.pdbx_seq_one_letter_code
_entity_poly.pdbx_strand_id
1 'polypeptide(L)'
;MKFSDFIKRKEVRKTEFDPELFKSLVKTAELDMIFLETVKIDEYSARKIMSNYYDVLRSLLEAMALRDGYKVYSHEAFTFYLREKEESEISLKFDRFRKKRNAINYYGESVSVEEVKEYSKEMKKIIIELKKKYLAKVI
;
A
#
# COMPACT_ATOMS: atom_id res chain seq x y z
N MET A 1 11.54 7.57 14.98
CA MET A 1 11.60 8.16 13.63
C MET A 1 10.25 8.78 13.32
N LYS A 2 10.23 9.92 12.63
CA LYS A 2 9.03 10.66 12.20
C LYS A 2 8.98 10.71 10.66
N PHE A 3 7.83 11.03 10.05
CA PHE A 3 7.75 11.13 8.59
C PHE A 3 8.68 12.23 8.05
N SER A 4 8.81 13.34 8.79
CA SER A 4 9.74 14.43 8.48
C SER A 4 11.22 14.00 8.41
N ASP A 5 11.61 12.90 9.05
CA ASP A 5 12.99 12.37 8.94
C ASP A 5 13.25 11.83 7.52
N PHE A 6 12.25 11.26 6.85
CA PHE A 6 12.36 10.80 5.47
C PHE A 6 12.50 11.96 4.47
N ILE A 7 11.90 13.11 4.79
CA ILE A 7 12.07 14.35 4.00
C ILE A 7 13.52 14.81 4.09
N LYS A 8 14.10 14.84 5.30
CA LYS A 8 15.51 15.21 5.51
C LYS A 8 16.47 14.27 4.78
N ARG A 9 16.13 12.98 4.70
CA ARG A 9 16.91 11.94 3.98
C ARG A 9 16.67 11.93 2.46
N LYS A 10 15.80 12.79 1.94
CA LYS A 10 15.39 12.84 0.51
C LYS A 10 14.68 11.56 0.03
N GLU A 11 14.20 10.73 0.95
CA GLU A 11 13.37 9.55 0.70
C GLU A 11 11.89 9.91 0.51
N VAL A 12 11.52 11.13 0.92
CA VAL A 12 10.26 11.80 0.60
C VAL A 12 10.60 13.21 0.11
N ARG A 13 9.88 13.69 -0.90
CA ARG A 13 9.99 15.07 -1.38
C ARG A 13 8.65 15.76 -1.36
N LYS A 14 8.64 17.06 -1.05
CA LYS A 14 7.48 17.89 -1.31
C LYS A 14 7.31 18.05 -2.83
N THR A 15 6.06 17.99 -3.29
CA THR A 15 5.69 18.13 -4.70
C THR A 15 4.37 18.88 -4.78
N GLU A 16 4.11 19.46 -5.95
CA GLU A 16 2.76 19.94 -6.27
C GLU A 16 1.83 18.75 -6.51
N PHE A 17 0.55 18.98 -6.24
CA PHE A 17 -0.48 17.98 -6.48
C PHE A 17 -0.69 17.80 -7.98
N ASP A 18 -0.45 16.58 -8.47
CA ASP A 18 -0.69 16.18 -9.85
C ASP A 18 -2.03 15.40 -9.93
N PRO A 19 -3.12 16.02 -10.42
CA PRO A 19 -4.43 15.39 -10.48
C PRO A 19 -4.50 14.24 -11.50
N GLU A 20 -3.68 14.27 -12.55
CA GLU A 20 -3.67 13.22 -13.57
C GLU A 20 -3.00 11.96 -13.03
N LEU A 21 -1.82 12.13 -12.41
CA LEU A 21 -1.13 11.04 -11.73
C LEU A 21 -1.98 10.46 -10.60
N PHE A 22 -2.62 11.32 -9.80
CA PHE A 22 -3.54 10.89 -8.74
C PHE A 22 -4.67 10.00 -9.29
N LYS A 23 -5.37 10.45 -10.33
CA LYS A 23 -6.45 9.67 -10.96
C LYS A 23 -5.93 8.35 -11.52
N SER A 24 -4.76 8.36 -12.15
CA SER A 24 -4.13 7.17 -12.72
C SER A 24 -3.77 6.14 -11.66
N LEU A 25 -3.18 6.57 -10.53
CA LEU A 25 -2.84 5.69 -9.40
C LEU A 25 -4.09 5.04 -8.79
N VAL A 26 -5.13 5.84 -8.53
CA VAL A 26 -6.39 5.34 -7.97
C VAL A 26 -7.06 4.35 -8.92
N LYS A 27 -7.18 4.69 -10.20
CA LYS A 27 -7.76 3.80 -11.22
C LYS A 27 -6.98 2.50 -11.36
N THR A 28 -5.65 2.57 -11.35
CA THR A 28 -4.80 1.37 -11.45
C THR A 28 -4.99 0.47 -10.23
N ALA A 29 -5.01 1.04 -9.02
CA ALA A 29 -5.27 0.29 -7.80
C ALA A 29 -6.66 -0.38 -7.82
N GLU A 30 -7.68 0.27 -8.38
CA GLU A 30 -9.02 -0.33 -8.55
C GLU A 30 -9.02 -1.50 -9.54
N LEU A 31 -8.39 -1.34 -10.69
CA LEU A 31 -8.30 -2.41 -11.70
C LEU A 31 -7.51 -3.62 -11.16
N ASP A 32 -6.41 -3.37 -10.46
CA ASP A 32 -5.62 -4.42 -9.84
C ASP A 32 -6.40 -5.15 -8.73
N MET A 33 -7.20 -4.43 -7.92
CA MET A 33 -8.10 -5.05 -6.95
C MET A 33 -9.11 -5.99 -7.64
N ILE A 34 -9.76 -5.51 -8.70
CA ILE A 34 -10.72 -6.32 -9.47
C ILE A 34 -10.04 -7.56 -10.03
N PHE A 35 -8.86 -7.40 -10.64
CA PHE A 35 -8.08 -8.51 -11.16
C PHE A 35 -7.77 -9.53 -10.06
N LEU A 36 -7.24 -9.10 -8.91
CA LEU A 36 -6.87 -9.98 -7.81
C LEU A 36 -8.06 -10.77 -7.25
N GLU A 37 -9.27 -10.24 -7.32
CA GLU A 37 -10.49 -10.94 -6.91
C GLU A 37 -10.89 -12.06 -7.88
N THR A 38 -10.42 -12.03 -9.13
CA THR A 38 -10.67 -13.09 -10.11
C THR A 38 -9.67 -14.24 -10.02
N VAL A 39 -8.51 -14.03 -9.37
CA VAL A 39 -7.44 -15.03 -9.30
C VAL A 39 -7.65 -15.96 -8.11
N LYS A 40 -7.63 -17.26 -8.36
CA LYS A 40 -7.66 -18.28 -7.31
C LYS A 40 -6.37 -18.21 -6.49
N ILE A 41 -6.49 -18.24 -5.16
CA ILE A 41 -5.34 -18.36 -4.25
C ILE A 41 -5.03 -19.85 -4.05
N ASP A 42 -3.92 -20.30 -4.63
CA ASP A 42 -3.35 -21.65 -4.52
C ASP A 42 -1.82 -21.58 -4.42
N GLU A 43 -1.15 -22.72 -4.34
CA GLU A 43 0.30 -22.82 -4.14
C GLU A 43 1.14 -22.14 -5.23
N TYR A 44 0.59 -22.00 -6.45
CA TYR A 44 1.28 -21.37 -7.58
C TYR A 44 1.06 -19.85 -7.60
N SER A 45 -0.10 -19.39 -7.13
CA SER A 45 -0.47 -17.98 -7.18
C SER A 45 -0.22 -17.22 -5.87
N ALA A 46 -0.17 -17.91 -4.73
CA ALA A 46 -0.10 -17.31 -3.39
C ALA A 46 0.98 -16.23 -3.27
N ARG A 47 2.22 -16.57 -3.70
CA ARG A 47 3.37 -15.64 -3.68
C ARG A 47 3.06 -14.33 -4.41
N LYS A 48 2.45 -14.45 -5.59
CA LYS A 48 2.17 -13.32 -6.47
C LYS A 48 1.01 -12.50 -5.92
N ILE A 49 -0.06 -13.15 -5.48
CA ILE A 49 -1.23 -12.49 -4.89
C ILE A 49 -0.85 -11.68 -3.65
N MET A 50 -0.04 -12.24 -2.75
CA MET A 50 0.44 -11.51 -1.57
C MET A 50 1.19 -10.23 -1.94
N SER A 51 2.11 -10.33 -2.90
CA SER A 51 2.90 -9.18 -3.36
C SER A 51 2.02 -8.13 -4.04
N ASN A 52 1.08 -8.57 -4.87
CA ASN A 52 0.21 -7.69 -5.63
C ASN A 52 -0.80 -6.95 -4.73
N TYR A 53 -1.42 -7.61 -3.74
CA TYR A 53 -2.27 -6.89 -2.77
C TYR A 53 -1.49 -5.83 -1.98
N TYR A 54 -0.24 -6.13 -1.61
CA TYR A 54 0.63 -5.13 -0.99
C TYR A 54 0.91 -3.96 -1.92
N ASP A 55 1.21 -4.23 -3.20
CA ASP A 55 1.50 -3.18 -4.18
C ASP A 55 0.27 -2.30 -4.45
N VAL A 56 -0.94 -2.86 -4.44
CA VAL A 56 -2.20 -2.09 -4.48
C VAL A 56 -2.34 -1.18 -3.27
N LEU A 57 -2.19 -1.72 -2.05
CA LEU A 57 -2.27 -0.93 -0.83
C LEU A 57 -1.22 0.19 -0.84
N ARG A 58 0.00 -0.09 -1.28
CA ARG A 58 1.07 0.90 -1.45
C ARG A 58 0.69 1.98 -2.47
N SER A 59 0.14 1.61 -3.62
CA SER A 59 -0.31 2.54 -4.66
C SER A 59 -1.40 3.50 -4.14
N LEU A 60 -2.33 2.99 -3.33
CA LEU A 60 -3.33 3.81 -2.65
C LEU A 60 -2.69 4.85 -1.71
N LEU A 61 -1.71 4.42 -0.91
CA LEU A 61 -0.97 5.32 -0.01
C LEU A 61 -0.14 6.35 -0.78
N GLU A 62 0.38 5.98 -1.94
CA GLU A 62 1.08 6.88 -2.85
C GLU A 62 0.13 7.96 -3.39
N ALA A 63 -1.09 7.59 -3.82
CA ALA A 63 -2.11 8.55 -4.22
C ALA A 63 -2.52 9.48 -3.06
N MET A 64 -2.66 8.94 -1.84
CA MET A 64 -2.93 9.75 -0.65
C MET A 64 -1.79 10.73 -0.36
N ALA A 65 -0.53 10.28 -0.40
CA ALA A 65 0.63 11.13 -0.14
C ALA A 65 0.77 12.21 -1.21
N LEU A 66 0.53 11.87 -2.49
CA LEU A 66 0.55 12.84 -3.60
C LEU A 66 -0.50 13.94 -3.40
N ARG A 67 -1.70 13.57 -2.96
CA ARG A 67 -2.77 14.54 -2.60
C ARG A 67 -2.34 15.50 -1.51
N ASP A 68 -1.55 15.03 -0.56
CA ASP A 68 -1.01 15.82 0.54
C ASP A 68 0.27 16.59 0.17
N GLY A 69 0.68 16.57 -1.11
CA GLY A 69 1.85 17.30 -1.60
C GLY A 69 3.18 16.58 -1.38
N TYR A 70 3.16 15.24 -1.32
CA TYR A 70 4.35 14.42 -1.11
C TYR A 70 4.57 13.39 -2.23
N LYS A 71 5.81 13.30 -2.70
CA LYS A 71 6.31 12.19 -3.51
C LYS A 71 7.17 11.29 -2.63
N VAL A 72 6.75 10.04 -2.46
CA VAL A 72 7.35 9.08 -1.53
C VAL A 72 8.14 8.03 -2.30
N TYR A 73 9.43 7.88 -1.99
CA TYR A 73 10.31 6.89 -2.62
C TYR A 73 10.56 5.67 -1.72
N SER A 74 10.47 5.86 -0.41
CA SER A 74 10.67 4.79 0.58
C SER A 74 9.34 4.19 1.00
N HIS A 75 9.20 2.88 0.82
CA HIS A 75 8.00 2.17 1.28
C HIS A 75 7.82 2.26 2.80
N GLU A 76 8.93 2.32 3.55
CA GLU A 76 8.88 2.46 5.01
C GLU A 76 8.30 3.81 5.42
N ALA A 77 8.48 4.86 4.63
CA ALA A 77 7.94 6.19 4.92
C ALA A 77 6.41 6.16 5.06
N PHE A 78 5.71 5.28 4.32
CA PHE A 78 4.26 5.14 4.44
C PHE A 78 3.80 4.65 5.82
N THR A 79 4.61 3.85 6.52
CA THR A 79 4.34 3.46 7.92
C THR A 79 4.26 4.70 8.81
N PHE A 80 5.16 5.67 8.62
CA PHE A 80 5.20 6.89 9.42
C PHE A 80 4.18 7.94 8.97
N TYR A 81 3.93 8.02 7.66
CA TYR A 81 2.85 8.82 7.08
C TYR A 81 1.50 8.43 7.69
N LEU A 82 1.18 7.13 7.74
CA LEU A 82 -0.05 6.64 8.36
C LEU A 82 -0.16 7.02 9.85
N ARG A 83 0.93 6.95 10.62
CA ARG A 83 0.93 7.38 12.02
C ARG A 83 0.60 8.87 12.17
N GLU A 84 1.14 9.71 11.30
CA GLU A 84 0.84 11.15 11.30
C GLU A 84 -0.62 11.45 10.88
N LYS A 85 -1.29 10.51 10.20
CA LYS A 85 -2.73 10.57 9.92
C LYS A 85 -3.61 9.93 11.00
N GLU A 86 -3.02 9.61 12.16
CA GLU A 86 -3.67 8.92 13.30
C GLU A 86 -4.10 7.46 12.99
N GLU A 87 -3.55 6.86 11.94
CA GLU A 87 -3.83 5.48 11.51
C GLU A 87 -2.82 4.48 12.09
N SER A 88 -2.62 4.51 13.41
CA SER A 88 -1.55 3.76 14.07
C SER A 88 -1.68 2.23 13.93
N GLU A 89 -2.91 1.69 13.97
CA GLU A 89 -3.12 0.26 13.77
C GLU A 89 -2.82 -0.16 12.31
N ILE A 90 -3.32 0.61 11.34
CA ILE A 90 -3.06 0.38 9.92
C ILE A 90 -1.56 0.51 9.61
N SER A 91 -0.86 1.46 10.24
CA SER A 91 0.58 1.63 10.15
C SER A 91 1.35 0.35 10.55
N LEU A 92 0.98 -0.28 11.67
CA LEU A 92 1.61 -1.52 12.12
C LEU A 92 1.35 -2.67 11.15
N LYS A 93 0.10 -2.81 10.66
CA LYS A 93 -0.27 -3.83 9.67
C LYS A 93 0.46 -3.62 8.34
N PHE A 94 0.53 -2.39 7.85
CA PHE A 94 1.25 -2.05 6.63
C PHE A 94 2.74 -2.41 6.73
N ASP A 95 3.39 -2.12 7.86
CA ASP A 95 4.79 -2.49 8.07
C ASP A 95 4.99 -4.01 8.09
N ARG A 96 4.06 -4.75 8.70
CA ARG A 96 4.05 -6.22 8.67
C ARG A 96 3.94 -6.74 7.23
N PHE A 97 3.00 -6.22 6.44
CA PHE A 97 2.85 -6.62 5.03
C PHE A 97 4.08 -6.27 4.18
N ARG A 98 4.68 -5.09 4.40
CA ARG A 98 5.93 -4.67 3.75
C ARG A 98 7.06 -5.66 4.03
N LYS A 99 7.24 -6.04 5.30
CA LYS A 99 8.26 -7.02 5.70
C LYS A 99 8.01 -8.38 5.06
N LYS A 100 6.77 -8.90 5.08
CA LYS A 100 6.44 -10.17 4.43
C LYS A 100 6.67 -10.13 2.92
N ARG A 101 6.22 -9.09 2.23
CA ARG A 101 6.45 -8.91 0.80
C ARG A 101 7.94 -8.84 0.47
N ASN A 102 8.74 -8.16 1.30
CA ASN A 102 10.20 -8.12 1.13
C ASN A 102 10.84 -9.49 1.37
N ALA A 103 10.42 -10.22 2.40
CA ALA A 103 10.87 -11.58 2.68
C ALA A 103 10.64 -12.51 1.47
N ILE A 104 9.44 -12.45 0.90
CA ILE A 104 9.07 -13.21 -0.30
C ILE A 104 9.89 -12.78 -1.53
N ASN A 105 9.99 -11.48 -1.80
CA ASN A 105 10.54 -10.97 -3.07
C ASN A 105 12.07 -10.91 -3.11
N TYR A 106 12.73 -10.68 -1.97
CA TYR A 106 14.18 -10.51 -1.91
C TYR A 106 14.90 -11.69 -1.27
N TYR A 107 14.23 -12.47 -0.41
CA TYR A 107 14.84 -13.58 0.33
C TYR A 107 14.25 -14.93 -0.04
N GLY A 108 13.26 -14.98 -0.94
CA GLY A 108 12.65 -16.21 -1.42
C GLY A 108 11.85 -16.95 -0.35
N GLU A 109 11.38 -16.26 0.70
CA GLU A 109 10.59 -16.89 1.75
C GLU A 109 9.27 -17.45 1.19
N SER A 110 8.92 -18.67 1.60
CA SER A 110 7.64 -19.28 1.27
C SER A 110 6.48 -18.62 2.03
N VAL A 111 5.30 -18.65 1.44
CA VAL A 111 4.05 -18.17 2.06
C VAL A 111 2.97 -19.21 1.86
N SER A 112 2.20 -19.54 2.90
CA SER A 112 1.11 -20.51 2.77
C SER A 112 -0.12 -19.89 2.13
N VAL A 113 -0.96 -20.72 1.51
CA VAL A 113 -2.24 -20.29 0.93
C VAL A 113 -3.14 -19.64 1.98
N GLU A 114 -3.14 -20.17 3.20
CA GLU A 114 -3.91 -19.68 4.34
C GLU A 114 -3.44 -18.30 4.79
N GLU A 115 -2.12 -18.10 4.90
CA GLU A 115 -1.51 -16.82 5.26
C GLU A 115 -1.83 -15.76 4.21
N VAL A 116 -1.76 -16.10 2.92
CA VAL A 116 -2.14 -15.18 1.84
C VAL A 116 -3.62 -14.84 1.88
N LYS A 117 -4.51 -15.79 2.17
CA LYS A 117 -5.95 -15.52 2.30
C LYS A 117 -6.22 -14.53 3.44
N GLU A 118 -5.58 -14.70 4.60
CA GLU A 118 -5.72 -13.80 5.74
C GLU A 118 -5.20 -12.40 5.41
N TYR A 119 -3.97 -12.29 4.91
CA TYR A 119 -3.35 -11.01 4.57
C TYR A 119 -4.09 -10.29 3.44
N SER A 120 -4.56 -11.01 2.41
CA SER A 120 -5.36 -10.43 1.32
C SER A 120 -6.68 -9.85 1.86
N LYS A 121 -7.34 -10.56 2.76
CA LYS A 121 -8.58 -10.08 3.41
C LYS A 121 -8.34 -8.85 4.26
N GLU A 122 -7.25 -8.82 5.03
CA GLU A 122 -6.88 -7.65 5.82
C GLU A 122 -6.52 -6.42 4.95
N MET A 123 -5.66 -6.61 3.95
CA MET A 123 -5.27 -5.53 3.02
C MET A 123 -6.48 -4.98 2.28
N LYS A 124 -7.38 -5.85 1.78
CA LYS A 124 -8.63 -5.42 1.14
C LYS A 124 -9.49 -4.54 2.06
N LYS A 125 -9.64 -4.90 3.33
CA LYS A 125 -10.38 -4.08 4.30
C LYS A 125 -9.74 -2.69 4.48
N ILE A 126 -8.42 -2.65 4.67
CA ILE A 126 -7.65 -1.41 4.82
C ILE A 126 -7.79 -0.52 3.57
N ILE A 127 -7.67 -1.11 2.37
CA ILE A 127 -7.80 -0.38 1.10
C ILE A 127 -9.18 0.29 1.01
N ILE A 128 -10.25 -0.45 1.31
CA ILE A 128 -11.62 0.08 1.29
C ILE A 128 -11.79 1.20 2.33
N GLU A 129 -11.29 0.99 3.54
CA GLU A 129 -11.37 1.96 4.64
C GLU A 129 -10.65 3.27 4.31
N LEU A 130 -9.37 3.18 3.92
CA LEU A 130 -8.56 4.35 3.59
C LEU A 130 -9.11 5.09 2.36
N LYS A 131 -9.55 4.36 1.33
CA LYS A 131 -10.18 4.97 0.15
C LYS A 131 -11.44 5.74 0.55
N LYS A 132 -12.30 5.15 1.37
CA LYS A 132 -13.52 5.81 1.86
C LYS A 132 -13.19 7.08 2.67
N LYS A 133 -12.21 7.01 3.56
CA LYS A 133 -11.86 8.10 4.47
C LYS A 133 -11.13 9.25 3.76
N TYR A 134 -10.20 8.94 2.85
CA TYR A 134 -9.26 9.92 2.29
C TYR A 134 -9.47 10.24 0.81
N LEU A 135 -10.23 9.44 0.04
CA LEU A 135 -10.33 9.60 -1.41
C LEU A 135 -11.77 9.72 -1.95
N ALA A 136 -12.80 9.35 -1.17
CA ALA A 136 -14.21 9.35 -1.60
C ALA A 136 -14.81 10.71 -1.97
N LYS A 137 -14.11 11.83 -1.73
CA LYS A 137 -14.56 13.19 -2.10
C LYS A 137 -13.97 13.70 -3.42
N VAL A 138 -13.31 12.85 -4.20
CA VAL A 138 -12.48 13.26 -5.36
C VAL A 138 -12.81 12.52 -6.65
N ILE A 139 -13.68 11.50 -6.58
CA ILE A 139 -14.21 10.77 -7.75
C ILE A 139 -15.66 11.16 -7.93
#